data_AF-A0A9E2N6Q6-F1
#
_entry.id   AF-A0A9E2N6Q6-F1
#
_cell.length_a   1.000
_cell.length_b   1.000
_cell.length_c   1.000
_cell.angle_alpha   90.00
_cell.angle_beta   90.00
_cell.angle_gamma   90.00
#
_symmetry.space_group_name_H-M   'P 1'
#
loop_
_entity.id
_entity.type
_entity.pdbx_description
1 polymer ?
#
loop_
_entity_poly.entity_id
_entity_poly.type
_entity_poly.pdbx_seq_one_letter_code
_entity_poly.pdbx_strand_id
1 'polypeptide(L)'
;MSLDHLLAEHKSDILKQWRNALFDSYQGETVKFLKKAKDRFANPVGANVNEGLEGLLDRVVAGSGTEDMVPFMDQIVRIRAIQNFTPSRALSFIFQLKGIVRRVLADPLEDAALTAEIEDFDRRIDQLALFAFDRYAACRERLFEIRVKDEQRRVHVLLKRARIVCEQEEADIELPDFREEDE
;
A
#
# COMPACT_ATOMS: atom_id res chain seq x y z
N MET A 1 -10.35 -32.25 4.37
CA MET A 1 -9.26 -31.35 4.80
C MET A 1 -9.66 -29.97 4.30
N SER A 2 -9.62 -28.92 5.11
CA SER A 2 -9.96 -27.57 4.61
C SER A 2 -8.73 -26.90 4.01
N LEU A 3 -8.96 -25.97 3.07
CA LEU A 3 -7.95 -25.13 2.46
C LEU A 3 -7.19 -24.32 3.51
N ASP A 4 -7.89 -23.78 4.51
CA ASP A 4 -7.28 -22.99 5.58
C ASP A 4 -6.22 -23.80 6.36
N HIS A 5 -6.46 -25.11 6.58
CA HIS A 5 -5.47 -25.99 7.21
C HIS A 5 -4.25 -26.18 6.33
N LEU A 6 -4.44 -26.42 5.02
CA LEU A 6 -3.34 -26.56 4.06
C LEU A 6 -2.51 -25.28 3.94
N LEU A 7 -3.17 -24.12 3.92
CA LEU A 7 -2.51 -22.83 3.90
C LEU A 7 -1.69 -22.59 5.18
N ALA A 8 -2.21 -22.98 6.34
CA ALA A 8 -1.50 -22.89 7.61
C ALA A 8 -0.28 -23.81 7.65
N GLU A 9 -0.42 -25.06 7.20
CA GLU A 9 0.65 -26.06 7.13
C GLU A 9 1.80 -25.61 6.22
N HIS A 10 1.47 -25.06 5.05
CA HIS A 10 2.45 -24.59 4.07
C HIS A 10 2.76 -23.09 4.15
N LYS A 11 2.36 -22.40 5.24
CA LYS A 11 2.48 -20.94 5.40
C LYS A 11 3.90 -20.43 5.13
N SER A 12 4.90 -21.11 5.69
CA SER A 12 6.31 -20.71 5.58
C SER A 12 6.79 -20.69 4.12
N ASP A 13 6.42 -21.71 3.34
CA ASP A 13 6.82 -21.85 1.94
C ASP A 13 6.06 -20.85 1.04
N ILE A 14 4.76 -20.67 1.29
CA ILE A 14 3.95 -19.67 0.59
C ILE A 14 4.54 -18.28 0.84
N LEU A 15 4.79 -17.91 2.10
CA LEU A 15 5.33 -16.61 2.48
C LEU A 15 6.71 -16.36 1.85
N LYS A 16 7.58 -17.37 1.84
CA LYS A 16 8.91 -17.28 1.20
C LYS A 16 8.80 -17.03 -0.30
N GLN A 17 7.96 -17.78 -1.00
CA GLN A 17 7.75 -17.59 -2.44
C GLN A 17 7.09 -16.23 -2.74
N TRP A 18 6.14 -15.81 -1.92
CA TRP A 18 5.40 -14.56 -2.11
C TRP A 18 6.30 -13.34 -1.91
N ARG A 19 7.15 -13.38 -0.88
CA ARG A 19 8.20 -12.40 -0.65
C ARG A 19 9.17 -12.29 -1.83
N ASN A 20 9.61 -13.44 -2.36
CA ASN A 20 10.49 -13.45 -3.51
C ASN A 20 9.82 -12.81 -4.73
N ALA A 21 8.57 -13.19 -5.01
CA ALA A 21 7.80 -12.64 -6.12
C ALA A 21 7.61 -11.12 -6.01
N LEU A 22 7.36 -10.61 -4.79
CA LEU A 22 7.28 -9.18 -4.54
C LEU A 22 8.65 -8.51 -4.76
N PHE A 23 9.75 -9.06 -4.23
CA PHE A 23 11.07 -8.45 -4.42
C PHE A 23 11.55 -8.50 -5.87
N ASP A 24 11.18 -9.52 -6.64
CA ASP A 24 11.53 -9.63 -8.06
C ASP A 24 10.82 -8.58 -8.93
N SER A 25 9.78 -7.93 -8.40
CA SER A 25 9.14 -6.79 -9.07
C SER A 25 9.99 -5.50 -9.05
N TYR A 26 10.99 -5.45 -8.16
CA TYR A 26 11.97 -4.37 -8.08
C TYR A 26 13.05 -4.59 -9.15
N GLN A 27 13.54 -3.51 -9.74
CA GLN A 27 14.61 -3.59 -10.75
C GLN A 27 15.98 -3.35 -10.12
N GLY A 28 17.02 -3.94 -10.70
CA GLY A 28 18.43 -3.61 -10.44
C GLY A 28 18.95 -4.00 -9.06
N GLU A 29 19.84 -3.17 -8.50
CA GLU A 29 20.55 -3.43 -7.24
C GLU A 29 19.63 -3.43 -6.00
N THR A 30 18.46 -2.80 -6.10
CA THR A 30 17.44 -2.75 -5.03
C THR A 30 16.99 -4.16 -4.61
N VAL A 31 16.91 -5.11 -5.55
CA VAL A 31 16.55 -6.51 -5.25
C VAL A 31 17.59 -7.16 -4.33
N LYS A 32 18.88 -6.96 -4.64
CA LYS A 32 19.99 -7.55 -3.87
C LYS A 32 20.05 -6.97 -2.47
N PHE A 33 19.81 -5.66 -2.33
CA PHE A 33 19.77 -5.00 -1.03
C PHE A 33 18.60 -5.49 -0.16
N LEU A 34 17.38 -5.49 -0.71
CA LEU A 34 16.17 -5.90 -0.01
C LEU A 34 16.21 -7.37 0.44
N LYS A 35 16.84 -8.26 -0.35
CA LYS A 35 16.98 -9.69 0.00
C LYS A 35 18.10 -10.01 1.00
N LYS A 36 19.14 -9.17 1.10
CA LYS A 36 20.38 -9.49 1.84
C LYS A 36 20.40 -8.97 3.28
N ALA A 37 19.76 -7.83 3.54
CA ALA A 37 19.81 -7.19 4.85
C ALA A 37 18.63 -7.65 5.73
N LYS A 38 18.95 -8.43 6.78
CA LYS A 38 18.00 -8.91 7.81
C LYS A 38 17.72 -7.89 8.93
N ASP A 39 18.63 -6.93 9.12
CA ASP A 39 18.48 -5.91 10.15
C ASP A 39 17.45 -4.86 9.73
N ARG A 40 16.47 -4.60 10.60
CA ARG A 40 15.38 -3.63 10.37
C ARG A 40 15.89 -2.20 10.21
N PHE A 41 17.00 -1.84 10.84
CA PHE A 41 17.59 -0.50 10.72
C PHE A 41 18.37 -0.36 9.41
N ALA A 42 19.05 -1.44 8.99
CA ALA A 42 19.73 -1.47 7.70
C ALA A 42 18.76 -1.61 6.52
N ASN A 43 17.57 -2.20 6.72
CA ASN A 43 16.59 -2.48 5.67
C ASN A 43 15.14 -2.27 6.14
N PRO A 44 14.74 -1.00 6.38
CA PRO A 44 13.41 -0.69 6.88
C PRO A 44 12.31 -1.05 5.88
N VAL A 45 12.59 -0.94 4.57
CA VAL A 45 11.65 -1.33 3.51
C VAL A 45 11.43 -2.84 3.52
N GLY A 46 12.49 -3.64 3.56
CA GLY A 46 12.38 -5.09 3.63
C GLY A 46 11.66 -5.56 4.90
N ALA A 47 11.91 -4.93 6.04
CA ALA A 47 11.22 -5.22 7.30
C ALA A 47 9.70 -4.96 7.19
N ASN A 48 9.30 -3.76 6.73
CA ASN A 48 7.88 -3.42 6.57
C ASN A 48 7.19 -4.32 5.55
N VAL A 49 7.87 -4.68 4.45
CA VAL A 49 7.31 -5.61 3.46
C VAL A 49 7.11 -7.00 4.06
N ASN A 50 8.08 -7.51 4.84
CA ASN A 50 7.97 -8.82 5.46
C ASN A 50 6.84 -8.86 6.49
N GLU A 51 6.75 -7.87 7.37
CA GLU A 51 5.70 -7.75 8.37
C GLU A 51 4.31 -7.61 7.73
N GLY A 52 4.21 -6.78 6.69
CA GLY A 52 2.96 -6.62 5.92
C GLY A 52 2.54 -7.91 5.21
N LEU A 53 3.47 -8.64 4.57
CA LEU A 53 3.14 -9.89 3.89
C LEU A 53 2.74 -11.00 4.87
N GLU A 54 3.44 -11.09 6.00
CA GLU A 54 3.13 -12.09 7.03
C GLU A 54 1.75 -11.82 7.63
N GLY A 55 1.48 -10.57 8.02
CA GLY A 55 0.18 -10.18 8.56
C GLY A 55 -0.96 -10.36 7.54
N LEU A 56 -0.73 -10.08 6.26
CA LEU A 56 -1.72 -10.35 5.21
C LEU A 56 -2.01 -11.84 5.08
N LEU A 57 -0.97 -12.68 5.02
CA LEU A 57 -1.16 -14.12 4.89
C LEU A 57 -1.90 -14.70 6.10
N ASP A 58 -1.58 -14.23 7.32
CA ASP A 58 -2.27 -14.64 8.54
C ASP A 58 -3.76 -14.31 8.52
N ARG A 59 -4.13 -13.10 8.06
CA ARG A 59 -5.54 -12.70 7.94
C ARG A 59 -6.28 -13.47 6.87
N VAL A 60 -5.60 -13.80 5.77
CA VAL A 60 -6.17 -14.62 4.70
C VAL A 60 -6.42 -16.06 5.19
N VAL A 61 -5.47 -16.66 5.91
CA VAL A 61 -5.61 -18.00 6.52
C VAL A 61 -6.70 -18.01 7.59
N ALA A 62 -6.82 -16.93 8.36
CA ALA A 62 -7.85 -16.81 9.39
C ALA A 62 -9.25 -16.47 8.83
N GLY A 63 -9.41 -16.30 7.51
CA GLY A 63 -10.66 -15.89 6.90
C GLY A 63 -11.18 -14.53 7.36
N SER A 64 -10.29 -13.63 7.79
CA SER A 64 -10.65 -12.30 8.29
C SER A 64 -11.22 -11.43 7.16
N GLY A 65 -11.97 -10.38 7.54
CA GLY A 65 -12.49 -9.41 6.58
C GLY A 65 -11.38 -8.55 5.96
N THR A 66 -11.67 -7.95 4.80
CA THR A 66 -10.74 -7.05 4.10
C THR A 66 -10.29 -5.87 4.97
N GLU A 67 -11.13 -5.41 5.89
CA GLU A 67 -10.82 -4.33 6.84
C GLU A 67 -9.65 -4.65 7.78
N ASP A 68 -9.52 -5.90 8.22
CA ASP A 68 -8.44 -6.34 9.10
C ASP A 68 -7.09 -6.44 8.36
N MET A 69 -7.14 -6.54 7.03
CA MET A 69 -5.97 -6.63 6.16
C MET A 69 -5.38 -5.26 5.82
N VAL A 70 -6.16 -4.20 6.02
CA VAL A 70 -5.81 -2.83 5.61
C VAL A 70 -4.48 -2.36 6.16
N PRO A 71 -4.18 -2.47 7.48
CA PRO A 71 -2.94 -1.93 8.03
C PRO A 71 -1.69 -2.57 7.38
N PHE A 72 -1.73 -3.88 7.17
CA PHE A 72 -0.63 -4.66 6.59
C PHE A 72 -0.44 -4.37 5.10
N MET A 73 -1.55 -4.28 4.37
CA MET A 73 -1.54 -3.91 2.96
C MET A 73 -1.02 -2.49 2.74
N ASP A 74 -1.47 -1.54 3.55
CA ASP A 74 -1.16 -0.11 3.44
C ASP A 74 0.33 0.17 3.72
N GLN A 75 1.00 -0.67 4.52
CA GLN A 75 2.47 -0.62 4.68
C GLN A 75 3.19 -0.88 3.36
N ILE A 76 2.78 -1.92 2.62
CA ILE A 76 3.42 -2.31 1.36
C ILE A 76 3.05 -1.33 0.25
N VAL A 77 1.76 -1.03 0.10
CA VAL A 77 1.22 -0.21 -1.00
C VAL A 77 1.78 1.20 -0.97
N ARG A 78 1.89 1.83 0.21
CA ARG A 78 2.46 3.19 0.33
C ARG A 78 3.92 3.26 -0.10
N ILE A 79 4.74 2.28 0.31
CA ILE A 79 6.14 2.22 -0.11
C ILE A 79 6.22 2.18 -1.65
N ARG A 80 5.40 1.33 -2.28
CA ARG A 80 5.40 1.17 -3.74
C ARG A 80 4.83 2.39 -4.47
N ALA A 81 3.88 3.10 -3.87
CA ALA A 81 3.35 4.37 -4.41
C ALA A 81 4.41 5.49 -4.42
N ILE A 82 5.21 5.61 -3.34
CA ILE A 82 6.31 6.56 -3.25
C ILE A 82 7.41 6.24 -4.28
N GLN A 83 7.65 4.96 -4.55
CA GLN A 83 8.64 4.50 -5.52
C GLN A 83 8.20 4.64 -7.00
N ASN A 84 7.06 5.30 -7.28
CA ASN A 84 6.56 5.58 -8.63
C ASN A 84 6.32 4.32 -9.50
N PHE A 85 6.04 3.16 -8.90
CA PHE A 85 5.56 2.00 -9.68
C PHE A 85 4.22 2.30 -10.35
N THR A 86 3.95 1.75 -11.53
CA THR A 86 2.58 1.77 -12.10
C THR A 86 1.61 0.97 -11.21
N PRO A 87 0.29 1.27 -11.20
CA PRO A 87 -0.67 0.53 -10.39
C PRO A 87 -0.60 -0.99 -10.61
N SER A 88 -0.52 -1.42 -11.86
CA SER A 88 -0.38 -2.83 -12.24
C SER A 88 0.83 -3.50 -11.59
N ARG A 89 2.01 -2.86 -11.63
CA ARG A 89 3.23 -3.40 -11.00
C ARG A 89 3.15 -3.33 -9.48
N ALA A 90 2.59 -2.26 -8.92
CA ALA A 90 2.47 -2.03 -7.48
C ALA A 90 1.55 -3.04 -6.78
N LEU A 91 0.60 -3.63 -7.52
CA LEU A 91 -0.43 -4.52 -6.96
C LEU A 91 -0.33 -5.97 -7.46
N SER A 92 0.47 -6.24 -8.49
CA SER A 92 0.59 -7.59 -9.09
C SER A 92 0.91 -8.70 -8.09
N PHE A 93 1.65 -8.38 -7.03
CA PHE A 93 2.03 -9.35 -5.99
C PHE A 93 0.79 -9.96 -5.30
N ILE A 94 -0.31 -9.22 -5.17
CA ILE A 94 -1.55 -9.70 -4.55
C ILE A 94 -2.11 -10.87 -5.38
N PHE A 95 -2.20 -10.70 -6.70
CA PHE A 95 -2.66 -11.76 -7.60
C PHE A 95 -1.68 -12.93 -7.71
N GLN A 96 -0.37 -12.69 -7.59
CA GLN A 96 0.63 -13.75 -7.63
C GLN A 96 0.44 -14.77 -6.50
N LEU A 97 -0.16 -14.39 -5.38
CA LEU A 97 -0.46 -15.30 -4.28
C LEU A 97 -1.34 -16.48 -4.74
N LYS A 98 -2.31 -16.23 -5.62
CA LYS A 98 -3.18 -17.26 -6.22
C LYS A 98 -2.39 -18.36 -6.92
N GLY A 99 -1.39 -17.98 -7.71
CA GLY A 99 -0.52 -18.90 -8.44
C GLY A 99 0.56 -19.55 -7.57
N ILE A 100 0.93 -18.91 -6.44
CA ILE A 100 1.84 -19.52 -5.46
C ILE A 100 1.13 -20.62 -4.69
N VAL A 101 -0.07 -20.35 -4.17
CA VAL A 101 -0.88 -21.33 -3.44
C VAL A 101 -1.14 -22.57 -4.29
N ARG A 102 -1.57 -22.39 -5.55
CA ARG A 102 -1.79 -23.52 -6.48
C ARG A 102 -0.55 -24.38 -6.73
N ARG A 103 0.64 -23.77 -6.78
CA ARG A 103 1.90 -24.51 -6.98
C ARG A 103 2.36 -25.24 -5.73
N VAL A 104 2.18 -24.63 -4.56
CA VAL A 104 2.57 -25.22 -3.27
C VAL A 104 1.64 -26.37 -2.90
N LEU A 105 0.35 -26.21 -3.20
CA LEU A 105 -0.69 -27.19 -2.89
C LEU A 105 -1.04 -28.06 -4.11
N ALA A 106 -0.16 -28.22 -5.09
CA ALA A 106 -0.49 -28.95 -6.32
C ALA A 106 -0.98 -30.40 -6.05
N ASP A 107 -0.32 -31.12 -5.13
CA ASP A 107 -0.66 -32.51 -4.81
C ASP A 107 -1.96 -32.62 -3.96
N PRO A 108 -2.19 -31.79 -2.93
CA PRO A 108 -3.44 -31.83 -2.16
C PRO A 108 -4.69 -31.33 -2.89
N LEU A 109 -4.55 -30.57 -3.98
CA LEU A 109 -5.66 -29.90 -4.68
C LEU A 109 -6.40 -30.78 -5.70
N GLU A 110 -6.03 -32.06 -5.86
CA GLU A 110 -6.78 -33.01 -6.71
C GLU A 110 -8.14 -33.40 -6.11
N ASP A 111 -8.40 -33.06 -4.84
CA ASP A 111 -9.68 -33.29 -4.18
C ASP A 111 -10.75 -32.30 -4.67
N ALA A 112 -11.78 -32.81 -5.34
CA ALA A 112 -12.93 -32.04 -5.81
C ALA A 112 -13.62 -31.25 -4.67
N ALA A 113 -13.50 -31.70 -3.41
CA ALA A 113 -14.08 -31.03 -2.25
C ALA A 113 -13.46 -29.65 -1.97
N LEU A 114 -12.21 -29.40 -2.39
CA LEU A 114 -11.51 -28.12 -2.17
C LEU A 114 -11.84 -27.05 -3.22
N THR A 115 -12.54 -27.42 -4.29
CA THR A 115 -12.83 -26.51 -5.41
C THR A 115 -13.54 -25.23 -4.95
N ALA A 116 -14.60 -25.37 -4.15
CA ALA A 116 -15.37 -24.23 -3.64
C ALA A 116 -14.53 -23.34 -2.71
N GLU A 117 -13.68 -23.93 -1.88
CA GLU A 117 -12.80 -23.18 -0.97
C GLU A 117 -11.73 -22.39 -1.73
N ILE A 118 -11.20 -22.93 -2.83
CA ILE A 118 -10.25 -22.22 -3.71
C ILE A 118 -10.94 -21.05 -4.41
N GLU A 119 -12.18 -21.23 -4.87
CA GLU A 119 -12.94 -20.14 -5.48
C GLU A 119 -13.21 -19.01 -4.47
N ASP A 120 -13.57 -19.35 -3.23
CA ASP A 120 -13.72 -18.39 -2.14
C ASP A 120 -12.43 -17.64 -1.83
N PHE A 121 -11.32 -18.37 -1.76
CA PHE A 121 -9.99 -17.80 -1.61
C PHE A 121 -9.67 -16.82 -2.73
N ASP A 122 -9.90 -17.20 -3.99
CA ASP A 122 -9.64 -16.34 -5.14
C ASP A 122 -10.46 -15.05 -5.08
N ARG A 123 -11.74 -15.15 -4.69
CA ARG A 123 -12.62 -13.97 -4.51
C ARG A 123 -12.09 -13.02 -3.45
N ARG A 124 -11.62 -13.55 -2.31
CA ARG A 124 -11.02 -12.73 -1.24
C ARG A 124 -9.77 -12.00 -1.73
N ILE A 125 -8.92 -12.66 -2.51
CA ILE A 125 -7.72 -12.03 -3.07
C ILE A 125 -8.06 -10.93 -4.09
N ASP A 126 -9.10 -11.13 -4.92
CA ASP A 126 -9.53 -10.09 -5.86
C ASP A 126 -10.12 -8.87 -5.14
N GLN A 127 -10.92 -9.09 -4.10
CA GLN A 127 -11.43 -8.01 -3.24
C GLN A 127 -10.31 -7.23 -2.56
N LEU A 128 -9.30 -7.94 -2.03
CA LEU A 128 -8.11 -7.33 -1.46
C LEU A 128 -7.37 -6.46 -2.50
N ALA A 129 -7.26 -6.93 -3.74
CA ALA A 129 -6.59 -6.18 -4.80
C ALA A 129 -7.34 -4.90 -5.18
N LEU A 130 -8.68 -4.92 -5.21
CA LEU A 130 -9.50 -3.73 -5.44
C LEU A 130 -9.31 -2.71 -4.32
N PHE A 131 -9.37 -3.15 -3.06
CA PHE A 131 -9.13 -2.25 -1.93
C PHE A 131 -7.70 -1.69 -1.93
N ALA A 132 -6.71 -2.51 -2.31
CA ALA A 132 -5.32 -2.06 -2.47
C ALA A 132 -5.18 -0.99 -3.55
N PHE A 133 -5.96 -1.07 -4.61
CA PHE A 133 -5.98 -0.08 -5.68
C PHE A 133 -6.46 1.28 -5.18
N ASP A 134 -7.55 1.33 -4.41
CA ASP A 134 -8.05 2.58 -3.84
C ASP A 134 -7.00 3.24 -2.93
N ARG A 135 -6.33 2.43 -2.09
CA ARG A 135 -5.24 2.91 -1.22
C ARG A 135 -4.05 3.43 -2.01
N TYR A 136 -3.65 2.71 -3.07
CA TYR A 136 -2.57 3.14 -3.95
C TYR A 136 -2.91 4.47 -4.63
N ALA A 137 -4.11 4.58 -5.21
CA ALA A 137 -4.58 5.78 -5.90
C ALA A 137 -4.62 6.99 -4.97
N ALA A 138 -5.23 6.86 -3.80
CA ALA A 138 -5.27 7.92 -2.79
C ALA A 138 -3.87 8.36 -2.34
N CYS A 139 -2.92 7.43 -2.22
CA CYS A 139 -1.53 7.77 -1.89
C CYS A 139 -0.86 8.56 -3.01
N ARG A 140 -1.07 8.17 -4.27
CA ARG A 140 -0.51 8.88 -5.44
C ARG A 140 -1.10 10.27 -5.61
N GLU A 141 -2.41 10.41 -5.44
CA GLU A 141 -3.10 11.69 -5.47
C GLU A 141 -2.51 12.66 -4.44
N ARG A 142 -2.42 12.22 -3.17
CA ARG A 142 -1.83 13.03 -2.10
C ARG A 142 -0.38 13.42 -2.38
N LEU A 143 0.43 12.52 -2.95
CA LEU A 143 1.80 12.83 -3.36
C LEU A 143 1.85 13.91 -4.44
N PHE A 144 0.92 13.89 -5.39
CA PHE A 144 0.82 14.91 -6.42
C PHE A 144 0.33 16.25 -5.88
N GLU A 145 -0.67 16.25 -4.98
CA GLU A 145 -1.12 17.47 -4.30
C GLU A 145 0.03 18.15 -3.54
N ILE A 146 0.83 17.38 -2.80
CA ILE A 146 2.00 17.88 -2.09
C ILE A 146 2.99 18.52 -3.07
N ARG A 147 3.25 17.86 -4.21
CA ARG A 147 4.17 18.36 -5.24
C ARG A 147 3.68 19.67 -5.86
N VAL A 148 2.39 19.76 -6.17
CA VAL A 148 1.78 20.98 -6.73
C VAL A 148 1.86 22.13 -5.73
N LYS A 149 1.53 21.88 -4.45
CA LYS A 149 1.61 22.90 -3.39
C LYS A 149 3.04 23.38 -3.17
N ASP A 150 4.03 22.48 -3.22
CA ASP A 150 5.44 22.86 -3.08
C ASP A 150 5.91 23.75 -4.24
N GLU A 151 5.52 23.42 -5.48
CA GLU A 151 5.86 24.22 -6.65
C GLU A 151 5.20 25.62 -6.60
N GLN A 152 3.91 25.68 -6.24
CA GLN A 152 3.20 26.95 -6.05
C GLN A 152 3.88 27.82 -4.98
N ARG A 153 4.28 27.22 -3.85
CA ARG A 153 5.01 27.90 -2.79
C ARG A 153 6.36 28.45 -3.28
N ARG A 154 7.11 27.66 -4.05
CA ARG A 154 8.39 28.08 -4.64
C ARG A 154 8.21 29.29 -5.57
N VAL A 155 7.24 29.22 -6.48
CA VAL A 155 6.92 30.33 -7.39
C VAL A 155 6.51 31.59 -6.62
N HIS A 156 5.63 31.45 -5.62
CA HIS A 156 5.20 32.56 -4.78
C HIS A 156 6.39 33.23 -4.07
N VAL A 157 7.30 32.46 -3.49
CA VAL A 157 8.52 32.97 -2.83
C VAL A 157 9.43 33.71 -3.84
N LEU A 158 9.57 33.21 -5.07
CA LEU A 158 10.36 33.89 -6.11
C LEU A 158 9.72 35.21 -6.55
N LEU A 159 8.40 35.24 -6.77
CA LEU A 159 7.67 36.45 -7.14
C LEU A 159 7.73 37.53 -6.03
N LYS A 160 7.62 37.12 -4.76
CA LYS A 160 7.80 38.00 -3.60
C LYS A 160 9.21 38.58 -3.57
N ARG A 161 10.25 37.77 -3.78
CA ARG A 161 11.66 38.24 -3.85
C ARG A 161 11.91 39.20 -5.01
N ALA A 162 11.27 38.97 -6.15
CA ALA A 162 11.34 39.84 -7.32
C ALA A 162 10.53 41.15 -7.16
N ARG A 163 9.82 41.34 -6.03
CA ARG A 163 8.89 42.47 -5.78
C ARG A 163 7.79 42.61 -6.83
N ILE A 164 7.45 41.52 -7.52
CA ILE A 164 6.38 41.48 -8.52
C ILE A 164 5.02 41.32 -7.82
N VAL A 165 5.01 40.71 -6.63
CA VAL A 165 3.84 40.57 -5.77
C VAL A 165 4.07 41.43 -4.53
N CYS A 166 3.32 42.52 -4.40
CA CYS A 166 3.20 43.24 -3.13
C CYS A 166 2.15 42.52 -2.29
N GLU A 167 2.47 42.20 -1.03
CA GLU A 167 1.44 41.93 -0.03
C GLU A 167 0.57 43.19 0.02
N GLN A 168 -0.71 43.10 -0.36
CA GLN A 168 -1.64 44.06 0.19
C GLN A 168 -1.59 43.78 1.69
N GLU A 169 -1.06 44.73 2.46
CA GLU A 169 -1.26 44.72 3.90
C GLU A 169 -2.75 44.45 4.09
N GLU A 170 -3.09 43.38 4.80
CA GLU A 170 -4.42 43.24 5.39
C GLU A 170 -4.56 44.49 6.25
N ALA A 171 -5.10 45.57 5.67
CA ALA A 171 -5.56 46.69 6.44
C ALA A 171 -6.50 46.05 7.45
N ASP A 172 -6.18 46.20 8.74
CA ASP A 172 -7.14 45.97 9.81
C ASP A 172 -8.36 46.82 9.47
N ILE A 173 -9.31 46.24 8.74
CA ILE A 173 -10.62 46.83 8.55
C ILE A 173 -11.27 46.62 9.90
N GLU A 174 -11.10 47.60 10.79
CA GLU A 174 -11.97 47.78 11.94
C GLU A 174 -13.39 47.91 11.39
N LEU A 175 -14.10 46.79 11.35
CA LEU A 175 -15.52 46.77 11.07
C LEU A 175 -16.20 47.58 12.18
N PRO A 176 -17.05 48.57 11.85
CA PRO A 176 -17.75 49.33 12.87
C PRO A 176 -18.54 48.38 13.77
N ASP A 177 -18.36 48.48 15.08
CA ASP A 177 -19.16 47.76 16.05
C ASP A 177 -20.56 48.41 16.06
N PHE A 178 -21.52 47.77 15.39
CA PHE A 178 -22.92 48.22 15.35
C PHE A 178 -23.69 47.88 16.64
N ARG A 179 -23.03 47.94 17.78
CA ARG A 179 -23.63 47.70 19.10
C ARG A 179 -23.52 48.93 19.98
N GLU A 180 -24.12 50.03 19.53
CA GLU A 180 -24.60 51.08 20.44
C GLU A 180 -25.59 51.94 19.63
N GLU A 181 -26.68 52.33 20.29
CA GLU A 181 -27.87 53.04 19.79
C GLU A 181 -28.92 52.07 19.19
N ASP A 182 -30.01 51.71 19.89
CA ASP A 182 -30.97 52.62 20.50
C ASP A 182 -31.51 52.15 21.87
N GLU A 183 -31.65 53.13 22.76
CA GLU A 183 -32.39 53.12 24.04
C GLU A 183 -33.91 52.89 23.85
#